data_AF-A0AAV0XGQ3-F1
#
_entry.id   AF-A0AAV0XGQ3-F1
#
_cell.length_a   1.000
_cell.length_b   1.000
_cell.length_c   1.000
_cell.angle_alpha   90.00
_cell.angle_beta   90.00
_cell.angle_gamma   90.00
#
_symmetry.space_group_name_H-M   'P 1'
#
loop_
_entity.id
_entity.type
_entity.pdbx_description
1 polymer ?
#
loop_
_entity_poly.entity_id
_entity_poly.type
_entity_poly.pdbx_seq_one_letter_code
_entity_poly.pdbx_strand_id
1 'polypeptide(L)'
;MPIDFYYTPGSPPCRSVLLTAKALGLELNLKTLDLHHGEHMKPEFIKLNPQHCVPTLVDGDLVLWESRAIIVYLAQAYGKDDSLFPKDPKKQALVNQRLQFDVSTLYPAFFDQYYPWIFAGVPKSDDKEKKIHDALGFLDIFLGSSTWAAGDSVTVADLALVASISTIEAVGFDLSKYANVSKWFEKCKTTLVGYQESNQKGIDGFKIMVANLTKK
;
A
#
# COMPACT_ATOMS: atom_id res chain seq x y z
N MET A 1 -1.09 4.98 25.30
CA MET A 1 -2.10 3.93 25.04
C MET A 1 -1.64 3.16 23.80
N PRO A 2 -2.03 1.88 23.61
CA PRO A 2 -1.71 1.19 22.36
C PRO A 2 -2.39 1.90 21.17
N ILE A 3 -1.73 1.91 20.02
CA ILE A 3 -2.30 2.43 18.76
C ILE A 3 -3.10 1.29 18.14
N ASP A 4 -4.42 1.41 18.08
CA ASP A 4 -5.27 0.37 17.48
C ASP A 4 -5.22 0.48 15.95
N PHE A 5 -5.10 -0.67 15.29
CA PHE A 5 -5.02 -0.74 13.84
C PHE A 5 -5.99 -1.79 13.29
N TYR A 6 -7.11 -1.30 12.76
CA TYR A 6 -8.12 -2.11 12.10
C TYR A 6 -7.71 -2.37 10.66
N TYR A 7 -7.52 -3.65 10.31
CA TYR A 7 -6.87 -4.01 9.06
C TYR A 7 -7.32 -5.37 8.51
N THR A 8 -6.94 -5.65 7.26
CA THR A 8 -6.94 -7.01 6.72
C THR A 8 -5.59 -7.30 6.06
N PRO A 9 -4.96 -8.48 6.25
CA PRO A 9 -3.58 -8.72 5.84
C PRO A 9 -3.31 -8.57 4.33
N GLY A 10 -4.27 -8.94 3.48
CA GLY A 10 -4.12 -8.86 2.03
C GLY A 10 -4.18 -7.43 1.48
N SER A 11 -4.80 -6.49 2.23
CA SER A 11 -5.06 -5.13 1.77
C SER A 11 -3.75 -4.35 1.56
N PRO A 12 -3.48 -3.85 0.34
CA PRO A 12 -2.27 -3.06 0.07
C PRO A 12 -2.18 -1.78 0.91
N PRO A 13 -3.27 -0.99 1.06
CA PRO A 13 -3.31 0.11 2.02
C PRO A 13 -2.92 -0.31 3.45
N CYS A 14 -3.38 -1.46 3.93
CA CYS A 14 -3.01 -1.95 5.26
C CYS A 14 -1.52 -2.33 5.36
N ARG A 15 -0.99 -3.02 4.34
CA ARG A 15 0.43 -3.40 4.29
C ARG A 15 1.37 -2.20 4.27
N SER A 16 0.98 -1.08 3.65
CA SER A 16 1.77 0.16 3.72
C SER A 16 1.91 0.70 5.16
N VAL A 17 0.86 0.58 5.98
CA VAL A 17 0.89 0.97 7.40
C VAL A 17 1.72 -0.01 8.22
N LEU A 18 1.59 -1.32 7.99
CA LEU A 18 2.40 -2.34 8.66
C LEU A 18 3.90 -2.14 8.37
N LEU A 19 4.26 -1.93 7.10
CA LEU A 19 5.64 -1.63 6.68
C LEU A 19 6.17 -0.38 7.39
N THR A 20 5.36 0.68 7.45
CA THR A 20 5.76 1.94 8.11
C THR A 20 5.95 1.76 9.61
N ALA A 21 5.00 1.11 10.29
CA ALA A 21 5.12 0.81 11.71
C ALA A 21 6.37 -0.01 11.99
N LYS A 22 6.65 -1.02 11.17
CA LYS A 22 7.84 -1.86 11.33
C LYS A 22 9.14 -1.11 11.08
N ALA A 23 9.19 -0.22 10.09
CA ALA A 23 10.34 0.65 9.83
C ALA A 23 10.60 1.64 10.98
N LEU A 24 9.54 2.07 11.68
CA LEU A 24 9.63 2.95 12.86
C LEU A 24 9.90 2.19 14.17
N GLY A 25 9.80 0.85 14.16
CA GLY A 25 9.86 0.04 15.38
C GLY A 25 8.65 0.21 16.28
N LEU A 26 7.48 0.52 15.70
CA LEU A 26 6.21 0.66 16.40
C LEU A 26 5.47 -0.68 16.47
N GLU A 27 4.94 -0.97 17.66
CA GLU A 27 4.00 -2.06 17.87
C GLU A 27 2.56 -1.51 17.80
N LEU A 28 1.81 -1.97 16.81
CA LEU A 28 0.39 -1.65 16.67
C LEU A 28 -0.45 -2.75 17.33
N ASN A 29 -1.56 -2.36 17.96
CA ASN A 29 -2.57 -3.32 18.39
C ASN A 29 -3.43 -3.75 17.19
N LEU A 30 -3.05 -4.86 16.58
CA LEU A 30 -3.65 -5.37 15.35
C LEU A 30 -5.07 -5.91 15.59
N LYS A 31 -6.06 -5.28 14.94
CA LYS A 31 -7.47 -5.69 14.96
C LYS A 31 -7.90 -6.12 13.57
N THR A 32 -7.85 -7.42 13.29
CA THR A 32 -8.28 -7.95 11.99
C THR A 32 -9.79 -7.75 11.83
N LEU A 33 -10.22 -7.26 10.66
CA LEU A 33 -11.63 -7.22 10.26
C LEU A 33 -11.89 -8.21 9.14
N ASP A 34 -12.95 -9.00 9.29
CA ASP A 34 -13.47 -9.83 8.22
C ASP A 34 -14.36 -9.00 7.29
N LEU A 35 -13.76 -8.57 6.18
CA LEU A 35 -14.48 -7.80 5.16
C LEU A 35 -15.47 -8.65 4.36
N HIS A 36 -15.23 -9.96 4.25
CA HIS A 36 -16.11 -10.86 3.51
C HIS A 36 -17.46 -11.03 4.22
N HIS A 37 -17.42 -11.17 5.55
CA HIS A 37 -18.63 -11.25 6.38
C HIS A 37 -19.15 -9.89 6.85
N GLY A 38 -18.65 -8.79 6.28
CA GLY A 38 -19.22 -7.46 6.47
C GLY A 38 -18.97 -6.82 7.85
N GLU A 39 -17.92 -7.20 8.58
CA GLU A 39 -17.67 -6.64 9.92
C GLU A 39 -17.46 -5.12 9.94
N HIS A 40 -16.86 -4.59 8.88
CA HIS A 40 -16.70 -3.17 8.63
C HIS A 40 -18.03 -2.43 8.46
N MET A 41 -19.14 -3.12 8.17
CA MET A 41 -20.47 -2.53 8.02
C MET A 41 -21.28 -2.55 9.32
N LYS A 42 -20.76 -3.12 10.42
CA LYS A 42 -21.46 -3.12 11.70
C LYS A 42 -21.54 -1.69 12.28
N PRO A 43 -22.64 -1.32 12.96
CA PRO A 43 -22.85 0.05 13.47
C PRO A 43 -21.71 0.58 14.33
N GLU A 44 -21.07 -0.29 15.13
CA GLU A 44 -19.93 0.05 15.97
C GLU A 44 -18.71 0.49 15.17
N PHE A 45 -18.44 -0.13 14.02
CA PHE A 45 -17.32 0.25 13.16
C PHE A 45 -17.67 1.46 12.30
N ILE A 46 -18.90 1.56 11.79
CA ILE A 46 -19.36 2.75 11.05
C ILE A 46 -19.28 4.01 11.92
N LYS A 47 -19.61 3.89 13.22
CA LYS A 47 -19.46 4.99 14.17
C LYS A 47 -18.00 5.43 14.32
N LEU A 48 -17.05 4.50 14.22
CA LEU A 48 -15.62 4.79 14.27
C LEU A 48 -15.12 5.40 12.96
N ASN A 49 -15.48 4.78 11.83
CA ASN A 49 -15.13 5.21 10.48
C ASN A 49 -16.39 5.16 9.60
N PRO A 50 -16.99 6.31 9.24
CA PRO A 50 -18.19 6.35 8.41
C PRO A 50 -17.96 5.89 6.96
N GLN A 51 -16.71 5.88 6.47
CA GLN A 51 -16.35 5.27 5.18
C GLN A 51 -16.16 3.75 5.29
N HIS A 52 -16.30 3.17 6.48
CA HIS A 52 -16.32 1.73 6.75
C HIS A 52 -15.22 0.97 6.01
N CYS A 53 -13.99 1.49 6.05
CA CYS A 53 -12.87 0.96 5.28
C CYS A 53 -11.68 0.58 6.17
N VAL A 54 -10.78 -0.21 5.60
CA VAL A 54 -9.47 -0.50 6.17
C VAL A 54 -8.37 0.06 5.28
N PRO A 55 -7.25 0.54 5.84
CA PRO A 55 -6.98 0.62 7.28
C PRO A 55 -7.77 1.71 8.01
N THR A 56 -8.05 1.48 9.29
CA THR A 56 -8.43 2.53 10.26
C THR A 56 -7.49 2.48 11.46
N LEU A 57 -6.83 3.58 11.78
CA LEU A 57 -5.92 3.75 12.91
C LEU A 57 -6.63 4.57 14.01
N VAL A 58 -6.49 4.15 15.27
CA VAL A 58 -6.92 4.93 16.44
C VAL A 58 -5.73 5.16 17.35
N ASP A 59 -5.42 6.43 17.59
CA ASP A 59 -4.34 6.87 18.46
C ASP A 59 -4.86 7.93 19.43
N GLY A 60 -5.21 7.49 20.64
CA GLY A 60 -5.89 8.35 21.62
C GLY A 60 -7.25 8.83 21.11
N ASP A 61 -7.40 10.14 20.93
CA ASP A 61 -8.59 10.79 20.40
C ASP A 61 -8.60 10.92 18.86
N LEU A 62 -7.47 10.64 18.21
CA LEU A 62 -7.34 10.69 16.77
C LEU A 62 -7.79 9.38 16.13
N VAL A 63 -8.78 9.45 15.24
CA VAL A 63 -9.17 8.36 14.35
C VAL A 63 -8.85 8.75 12.92
N LEU A 64 -8.05 7.95 12.22
CA LEU A 64 -7.67 8.18 10.83
C LEU A 64 -7.92 6.94 9.98
N TRP A 65 -8.53 7.15 8.82
CA TRP A 65 -8.56 6.22 7.70
C TRP A 65 -8.10 7.01 6.47
N GLU A 66 -7.51 6.33 5.50
CA GLU A 66 -6.54 6.82 4.48
C GLU A 66 -5.11 6.42 4.82
N SER A 67 -4.64 5.32 4.23
CA SER A 67 -3.34 4.72 4.55
C SER A 67 -2.17 5.69 4.34
N ARG A 68 -2.23 6.54 3.31
CA ARG A 68 -1.15 7.48 2.98
C ARG A 68 -1.09 8.66 3.97
N ALA A 69 -2.23 9.06 4.54
CA ALA A 69 -2.25 10.00 5.65
C ALA A 69 -1.72 9.34 6.94
N ILE A 70 -2.12 8.09 7.21
CA ILE A 70 -1.66 7.32 8.37
C ILE A 70 -0.13 7.16 8.37
N ILE A 71 0.49 6.74 7.26
CA ILE A 71 1.95 6.52 7.24
C ILE A 71 2.74 7.83 7.40
N VAL A 72 2.24 8.94 6.87
CA VAL A 72 2.84 10.27 7.08
C VAL A 72 2.70 10.67 8.55
N TYR A 73 1.50 10.51 9.13
CA TYR A 73 1.26 10.76 10.55
C TYR A 73 2.22 9.96 11.43
N LEU A 74 2.33 8.64 11.23
CA LEU A 74 3.21 7.79 12.02
C LEU A 74 4.68 8.22 11.89
N ALA A 75 5.14 8.52 10.66
CA ALA A 75 6.50 8.99 10.43
C ALA A 75 6.77 10.33 11.14
N GLN A 76 5.81 11.26 11.14
CA GLN A 76 5.98 12.57 11.78
C GLN A 76 5.85 12.54 13.30
N ALA A 77 4.90 11.76 13.83
CA ALA A 77 4.59 11.70 15.26
C ALA A 77 5.56 10.81 16.03
N TYR A 78 6.06 9.74 15.40
CA TYR A 78 6.83 8.69 16.06
C TYR A 78 8.20 8.42 15.44
N GLY A 79 8.56 9.11 14.34
CA GLY A 79 9.89 9.05 13.75
C GLY A 79 10.97 9.50 14.74
N LYS A 80 12.02 8.69 14.88
CA LYS A 80 13.23 9.07 15.64
C LYS A 80 14.01 10.18 14.94
N ASP A 81 13.90 10.23 13.61
CA ASP A 81 14.43 11.25 12.71
C ASP A 81 13.42 11.52 11.58
N ASP A 82 13.79 12.37 10.63
CA ASP A 82 12.96 12.70 9.48
C ASP A 82 13.28 11.89 8.22
N SER A 83 14.00 10.77 8.33
CA SER A 83 14.45 10.00 7.16
C SER A 83 13.29 9.45 6.31
N LEU A 84 12.26 8.88 6.95
CA LEU A 84 11.09 8.33 6.27
C LEU A 84 10.14 9.41 5.72
N PHE A 85 10.17 10.61 6.28
CA PHE A 85 9.40 11.75 5.81
C PHE A 85 10.14 13.07 6.12
N PRO A 86 10.99 13.54 5.19
CA PRO A 86 11.89 14.67 5.43
C PRO A 86 11.16 15.98 5.76
N LYS A 87 11.76 16.79 6.65
CA LYS A 87 11.24 18.13 6.98
C LYS A 87 11.58 19.19 5.94
N ASP A 88 12.58 18.94 5.09
CA ASP A 88 12.88 19.82 3.96
C ASP A 88 11.66 19.90 3.01
N PRO A 89 11.12 21.10 2.73
CA PRO A 89 9.88 21.22 1.95
C PRO A 89 9.97 20.63 0.54
N LYS A 90 11.14 20.68 -0.10
CA LYS A 90 11.31 20.15 -1.47
C LYS A 90 11.33 18.63 -1.47
N LYS A 91 12.06 18.01 -0.54
CA LYS A 91 12.04 16.55 -0.35
C LYS A 91 10.65 16.06 0.05
N GLN A 92 9.99 16.75 0.97
CA GLN A 92 8.63 16.44 1.38
C GLN A 92 7.64 16.50 0.21
N ALA A 93 7.76 17.50 -0.66
CA ALA A 93 6.94 17.62 -1.86
C ALA A 93 7.11 16.43 -2.81
N LEU A 94 8.32 15.90 -2.98
CA LEU A 94 8.55 14.70 -3.79
C LEU A 94 7.95 13.44 -3.17
N VAL A 95 8.06 13.25 -1.85
CA VAL A 95 7.41 12.12 -1.16
C VAL A 95 5.89 12.21 -1.32
N ASN A 96 5.31 13.38 -1.07
CA ASN A 96 3.88 13.62 -1.24
C ASN A 96 3.44 13.40 -2.69
N GLN A 97 4.22 13.84 -3.68
CA GLN A 97 3.91 13.60 -5.10
C GLN A 97 3.80 12.11 -5.40
N ARG A 98 4.70 11.28 -4.87
CA ARG A 98 4.66 9.82 -5.07
C ARG A 98 3.50 9.16 -4.34
N LEU A 99 3.17 9.61 -3.13
CA LEU A 99 1.98 9.15 -2.41
C LEU A 99 0.70 9.49 -3.16
N GLN A 100 0.60 10.72 -3.69
CA GLN A 100 -0.56 11.13 -4.50
C GLN A 100 -0.65 10.31 -5.79
N PHE A 101 0.46 10.14 -6.50
CA PHE A 101 0.52 9.27 -7.68
C PHE A 101 0.06 7.82 -7.37
N ASP A 102 0.46 7.28 -6.22
CA ASP A 102 0.05 5.94 -5.82
C ASP A 102 -1.46 5.83 -5.57
N VAL A 103 -2.09 6.79 -4.87
CA VAL A 103 -3.54 6.77 -4.61
C VAL A 103 -4.40 7.20 -5.79
N SER A 104 -3.91 8.07 -6.67
CA SER A 104 -4.71 8.66 -7.75
C SER A 104 -4.48 8.03 -9.12
N THR A 105 -3.37 7.28 -9.29
CA THR A 105 -2.95 6.79 -10.61
C THR A 105 -2.61 5.30 -10.58
N LEU A 106 -1.60 4.89 -9.81
CA LEU A 106 -1.11 3.50 -9.84
C LEU A 106 -2.12 2.51 -9.26
N TYR A 107 -2.52 2.73 -8.01
CA TYR A 107 -3.43 1.80 -7.33
C TYR A 107 -4.84 1.79 -7.94
N PRO A 108 -5.44 2.93 -8.35
CA PRO A 108 -6.71 2.92 -9.09
C PRO A 108 -6.66 2.16 -10.40
N ALA A 109 -5.57 2.25 -11.17
CA ALA A 109 -5.45 1.49 -12.42
C ALA A 109 -5.50 -0.03 -12.17
N PHE A 110 -4.85 -0.51 -11.11
CA PHE A 110 -4.97 -1.88 -10.65
C PHE A 110 -6.39 -2.20 -10.16
N PHE A 111 -6.94 -1.36 -9.29
CA PHE A 111 -8.27 -1.53 -8.68
C PHE A 111 -9.35 -1.72 -9.75
N ASP A 112 -9.40 -0.82 -10.73
CA ASP A 112 -10.43 -0.79 -11.78
C ASP A 112 -10.43 -2.03 -12.67
N GLN A 113 -9.25 -2.63 -12.90
CA GLN A 113 -9.08 -3.83 -13.72
C GLN A 113 -9.30 -5.10 -12.91
N TYR A 114 -8.63 -5.22 -11.76
CA TYR A 114 -8.46 -6.50 -11.09
C TYR A 114 -9.52 -6.77 -10.04
N TYR A 115 -10.06 -5.78 -9.33
CA TYR A 115 -11.08 -6.07 -8.30
C TYR A 115 -12.42 -6.50 -8.88
N PRO A 116 -12.96 -5.87 -9.95
CA PRO A 116 -14.15 -6.39 -10.64
C PRO A 116 -13.94 -7.81 -11.18
N TRP A 117 -12.74 -8.12 -11.67
CA TRP A 117 -12.39 -9.46 -12.14
C TRP A 117 -12.34 -10.49 -10.99
N ILE A 118 -11.63 -10.18 -9.91
CA ILE A 118 -11.45 -11.08 -8.76
C ILE A 118 -12.78 -11.33 -8.04
N PHE A 119 -13.54 -10.27 -7.75
CA PHE A 119 -14.68 -10.36 -6.83
C PHE A 119 -16.04 -10.50 -7.53
N ALA A 120 -16.14 -10.11 -8.81
CA ALA A 120 -17.40 -10.17 -9.56
C ALA A 120 -17.28 -10.94 -10.89
N GLY A 121 -16.11 -11.46 -11.24
CA GLY A 121 -15.90 -12.20 -12.48
C GLY A 121 -16.07 -11.36 -13.75
N VAL A 122 -15.99 -10.02 -13.63
CA VAL A 122 -16.07 -9.11 -14.77
C VAL A 122 -14.82 -9.31 -15.64
N PRO A 123 -14.96 -9.54 -16.96
CA PRO A 123 -13.80 -9.68 -17.83
C PRO A 123 -12.88 -8.46 -17.79
N LYS A 124 -11.57 -8.73 -17.84
CA LYS A 124 -10.54 -7.71 -18.03
C LYS A 124 -10.70 -7.05 -19.41
N SER A 125 -10.29 -5.79 -19.52
CA SER A 125 -10.32 -5.03 -20.78
C SER A 125 -8.99 -4.39 -21.11
N ASP A 126 -8.70 -4.25 -22.41
CA ASP A 126 -7.47 -3.63 -22.91
C ASP A 126 -7.32 -2.17 -22.46
N ASP A 127 -8.42 -1.39 -22.42
CA ASP A 127 -8.39 0.02 -22.00
C ASP A 127 -7.91 0.18 -20.55
N LYS A 128 -8.37 -0.70 -19.66
CA LYS A 128 -7.96 -0.72 -18.25
C LYS A 128 -6.54 -1.29 -18.10
N GLU A 129 -6.16 -2.27 -18.90
CA GLU A 129 -4.80 -2.80 -18.93
C GLU A 129 -3.79 -1.73 -19.38
N LYS A 130 -4.16 -0.92 -20.37
CA LYS A 130 -3.38 0.23 -20.81
C LYS A 130 -3.12 1.22 -19.67
N LYS A 131 -4.12 1.51 -18.82
CA LYS A 131 -3.92 2.40 -17.66
C LYS A 131 -2.87 1.88 -16.68
N ILE A 132 -2.81 0.56 -16.47
CA ILE A 132 -1.76 -0.06 -15.63
C ILE A 132 -0.41 0.10 -16.31
N HIS A 133 -0.34 -0.14 -17.62
CA HIS A 133 0.89 0.04 -18.37
C HIS A 133 1.39 1.50 -18.35
N ASP A 134 0.50 2.48 -18.50
CA ASP A 134 0.81 3.91 -18.42
C ASP A 134 1.34 4.26 -17.02
N ALA A 135 0.66 3.81 -15.96
CA ALA A 135 1.08 4.05 -14.58
C ALA A 135 2.45 3.43 -14.26
N LEU A 136 2.69 2.18 -14.65
CA LEU A 136 3.99 1.53 -14.48
C LEU A 136 5.08 2.22 -15.30
N GLY A 137 4.76 2.72 -16.50
CA GLY A 137 5.68 3.52 -17.31
C GLY A 137 6.11 4.82 -16.62
N PHE A 138 5.17 5.54 -16.00
CA PHE A 138 5.50 6.73 -15.21
C PHE A 138 6.37 6.39 -14.00
N LEU A 139 6.03 5.32 -13.26
CA LEU A 139 6.83 4.90 -12.12
C LEU A 139 8.25 4.49 -12.54
N ASP A 140 8.40 3.81 -13.69
CA ASP A 140 9.71 3.43 -14.23
C ASP A 140 10.57 4.66 -14.55
N ILE A 141 9.97 5.71 -15.14
CA ILE A 141 10.65 6.99 -15.38
C ILE A 141 11.10 7.63 -14.06
N PHE A 142 10.23 7.65 -13.04
CA PHE A 142 10.58 8.22 -11.73
C PHE A 142 11.77 7.49 -11.11
N LEU A 143 11.74 6.16 -11.13
CA LEU A 143 12.79 5.30 -10.59
C LEU A 143 14.09 5.30 -11.43
N GLY A 144 14.03 5.75 -12.69
CA GLY A 144 15.22 5.99 -13.50
C GLY A 144 16.04 7.21 -13.06
N SER A 145 15.45 8.13 -12.27
CA SER A 145 16.07 9.40 -11.87
C SER A 145 16.68 9.38 -10.46
N SER A 146 16.40 8.36 -9.65
CA SER A 146 16.81 8.31 -8.25
C SER A 146 16.91 6.87 -7.72
N THR A 147 17.60 6.70 -6.60
CA THR A 147 17.85 5.38 -5.99
C THR A 147 16.59 4.75 -5.37
N TRP A 148 15.67 5.59 -4.89
CA TRP A 148 14.37 5.28 -4.31
C TRP A 148 13.31 6.18 -4.94
N ALA A 149 12.03 5.88 -4.73
CA ALA A 149 10.93 6.51 -5.46
C ALA A 149 10.88 8.04 -5.31
N ALA A 150 11.34 8.58 -4.18
CA ALA A 150 11.31 10.01 -3.86
C ALA A 150 12.70 10.62 -3.58
N GLY A 151 13.80 9.92 -3.90
CA GLY A 151 15.16 10.44 -3.70
C GLY A 151 16.20 9.35 -3.43
N ASP A 152 17.19 9.68 -2.59
CA ASP A 152 18.34 8.81 -2.33
C ASP A 152 18.19 7.91 -1.10
N SER A 153 17.08 8.03 -0.36
CA SER A 153 16.79 7.24 0.84
C SER A 153 15.36 6.71 0.80
N VAL A 154 15.11 5.62 1.52
CA VAL A 154 13.77 5.04 1.68
C VAL A 154 12.86 6.06 2.34
N THR A 155 11.65 6.21 1.82
CA THR A 155 10.61 7.04 2.43
C THR A 155 9.29 6.27 2.54
N VAL A 156 8.30 6.85 3.20
CA VAL A 156 6.94 6.31 3.21
C VAL A 156 6.34 6.15 1.80
N ALA A 157 6.85 6.86 0.79
CA ALA A 157 6.45 6.65 -0.60
C ALA A 157 6.85 5.26 -1.11
N ASP A 158 8.06 4.79 -0.80
CA ASP A 158 8.51 3.45 -1.19
C ASP A 158 7.66 2.37 -0.51
N LEU A 159 7.33 2.56 0.77
CA LEU A 159 6.51 1.63 1.56
C LEU A 159 5.07 1.52 1.03
N ALA A 160 4.50 2.62 0.54
CA ALA A 160 3.18 2.63 -0.09
C ALA A 160 3.23 1.99 -1.50
N LEU A 161 4.16 2.45 -2.34
CA LEU A 161 4.30 1.96 -3.71
C LEU A 161 4.62 0.46 -3.74
N VAL A 162 5.46 -0.05 -2.84
CA VAL A 162 5.84 -1.47 -2.86
C VAL A 162 4.65 -2.35 -2.51
N ALA A 163 3.77 -1.88 -1.61
CA ALA A 163 2.55 -2.60 -1.29
C ALA A 163 1.63 -2.69 -2.50
N SER A 164 1.50 -1.61 -3.29
CA SER A 164 0.76 -1.59 -4.56
C SER A 164 1.39 -2.52 -5.61
N ILE A 165 2.70 -2.37 -5.87
CA ILE A 165 3.43 -3.12 -6.90
C ILE A 165 3.46 -4.63 -6.59
N SER A 166 3.66 -5.01 -5.33
CA SER A 166 3.60 -6.43 -4.95
C SER A 166 2.22 -7.04 -5.16
N THR A 167 1.15 -6.24 -5.14
CA THR A 167 -0.21 -6.70 -5.43
C THR A 167 -0.44 -6.88 -6.92
N ILE A 168 0.11 -5.97 -7.73
CA ILE A 168 0.11 -6.06 -9.19
C ILE A 168 0.88 -7.31 -9.64
N GLU A 169 2.06 -7.59 -9.05
CA GLU A 169 2.79 -8.84 -9.28
C GLU A 169 1.95 -10.06 -8.85
N ALA A 170 1.24 -9.96 -7.72
CA ALA A 170 0.51 -11.08 -7.15
C ALA A 170 -0.64 -11.62 -8.00
N VAL A 171 -1.21 -10.78 -8.86
CA VAL A 171 -2.25 -11.18 -9.85
C VAL A 171 -1.64 -11.70 -11.16
N GLY A 172 -0.33 -11.88 -11.22
CA GLY A 172 0.39 -12.40 -12.39
C GLY A 172 0.67 -11.36 -13.47
N PHE A 173 0.61 -10.06 -13.16
CA PHE A 173 1.00 -9.03 -14.12
C PHE A 173 2.52 -9.03 -14.31
N ASP A 174 2.97 -9.01 -15.57
CA ASP A 174 4.39 -9.04 -15.91
C ASP A 174 5.04 -7.67 -15.74
N LEU A 175 5.97 -7.57 -14.78
CA LEU A 175 6.74 -6.35 -14.51
C LEU A 175 8.04 -6.27 -15.32
N SER A 176 8.44 -7.33 -16.03
CA SER A 176 9.76 -7.43 -16.70
C SER A 176 10.02 -6.35 -17.75
N LYS A 177 8.95 -5.76 -18.31
CA LYS A 177 9.01 -4.63 -19.25
C LYS A 177 9.44 -3.31 -18.60
N TYR A 178 9.41 -3.23 -17.27
CA TYR A 178 9.74 -2.03 -16.49
C TYR A 178 11.02 -2.29 -15.70
N ALA A 179 12.16 -2.00 -16.32
CA ALA A 179 13.47 -2.37 -15.78
C ALA A 179 13.77 -1.69 -14.43
N ASN A 180 13.44 -0.41 -14.30
CA ASN A 180 13.67 0.34 -13.06
C ASN A 180 12.70 -0.09 -11.97
N VAL A 181 11.42 -0.33 -12.31
CA VAL A 181 10.43 -0.88 -11.37
C VAL A 181 10.87 -2.25 -10.87
N SER A 182 11.26 -3.16 -11.77
CA SER A 182 11.70 -4.51 -11.41
C SER A 182 12.92 -4.48 -10.49
N LYS A 183 13.93 -3.68 -10.83
CA LYS A 183 15.14 -3.52 -10.00
C LYS A 183 14.82 -2.93 -8.63
N TRP A 184 14.03 -1.86 -8.58
CA TRP A 184 13.60 -1.24 -7.32
C TRP A 184 12.75 -2.19 -6.47
N PHE A 185 11.88 -2.99 -7.09
CA PHE A 185 11.02 -3.93 -6.37
C PHE A 185 11.84 -5.04 -5.70
N GLU A 186 12.81 -5.63 -6.41
CA GLU A 186 13.72 -6.62 -5.82
C GLU A 186 14.58 -6.01 -4.70
N LYS A 187 15.02 -4.76 -4.86
CA LYS A 187 15.69 -4.03 -3.79
C LYS A 187 14.76 -3.86 -2.59
N CYS A 188 13.49 -3.52 -2.80
CA CYS A 188 12.53 -3.39 -1.69
C CYS A 188 12.36 -4.70 -0.92
N LYS A 189 12.18 -5.82 -1.63
CA LYS A 189 12.02 -7.16 -1.03
C LYS A 189 13.18 -7.54 -0.09
N THR A 190 14.39 -7.10 -0.44
CA THR A 190 15.63 -7.51 0.25
C THR A 190 16.11 -6.51 1.30
N THR A 191 15.70 -5.25 1.22
CA THR A 191 16.26 -4.17 2.07
C THR A 191 15.25 -3.49 2.98
N LEU A 192 13.94 -3.51 2.66
CA LEU A 192 12.95 -2.89 3.54
C LEU A 192 12.78 -3.71 4.82
N VAL A 193 12.90 -3.01 5.95
CA VAL A 193 12.77 -3.62 7.28
C VAL A 193 11.39 -4.26 7.42
N GLY A 194 11.38 -5.56 7.71
CA GLY A 194 10.16 -6.31 7.95
C GLY A 194 9.28 -6.58 6.72
N TYR A 195 9.81 -6.44 5.51
CA TYR A 195 9.08 -6.73 4.26
C TYR A 195 8.39 -8.10 4.29
N GLN A 196 9.07 -9.15 4.75
CA GLN A 196 8.51 -10.50 4.78
C GLN A 196 7.27 -10.61 5.68
N GLU A 197 7.36 -10.07 6.90
CA GLU A 197 6.29 -10.11 7.88
C GLU A 197 5.12 -9.17 7.53
N SER A 198 5.45 -7.95 7.11
CA SER A 198 4.50 -6.84 6.96
C SER A 198 3.90 -6.73 5.56
N ASN A 199 4.52 -7.35 4.55
CA ASN A 199 4.04 -7.31 3.17
C ASN A 199 3.89 -8.71 2.54
N GLN A 200 4.97 -9.51 2.51
CA GLN A 200 4.97 -10.80 1.78
C GLN A 200 3.91 -11.77 2.31
N LYS A 201 3.80 -11.93 3.64
CA LYS A 201 2.79 -12.79 4.27
C LYS A 201 1.35 -12.44 3.83
N GLY A 202 1.04 -11.16 3.72
CA GLY A 202 -0.27 -10.70 3.24
C GLY A 202 -0.48 -10.96 1.75
N ILE A 203 0.59 -10.84 0.95
CA ILE A 203 0.58 -11.18 -0.48
C ILE A 203 0.35 -12.68 -0.69
N ASP A 204 0.96 -13.55 0.10
CA ASP A 204 0.77 -15.00 -0.03
C ASP A 204 -0.70 -15.39 0.22
N GLY A 205 -1.31 -14.81 1.25
CA GLY A 205 -2.75 -14.97 1.51
C GLY A 205 -3.62 -14.40 0.39
N PHE A 206 -3.25 -13.23 -0.16
CA PHE A 206 -3.95 -12.63 -1.29
C PHE A 206 -3.87 -13.51 -2.55
N LYS A 207 -2.71 -14.09 -2.86
CA LYS A 207 -2.53 -15.03 -4.00
C LYS A 207 -3.45 -16.25 -3.87
N ILE A 208 -3.54 -16.84 -2.68
CA ILE A 208 -4.44 -17.97 -2.40
C ILE A 208 -5.90 -17.57 -2.62
N MET A 209 -6.31 -16.42 -2.09
CA MET A 209 -7.67 -15.90 -2.26
C MET A 209 -8.00 -15.67 -3.74
N VAL A 210 -7.12 -15.00 -4.50
CA VAL A 210 -7.31 -14.78 -5.94
C VAL A 210 -7.45 -16.11 -6.67
N ALA A 211 -6.53 -17.05 -6.43
CA ALA A 211 -6.59 -18.37 -7.06
C ALA A 211 -7.89 -19.13 -6.75
N ASN A 212 -8.46 -18.96 -5.55
CA ASN A 212 -9.73 -19.60 -5.19
C ASN A 212 -10.93 -18.92 -5.86
N LEU A 213 -10.94 -17.59 -5.97
CA LEU A 213 -12.05 -16.83 -6.54
C LEU A 213 -12.07 -16.84 -8.08
N THR A 214 -10.92 -16.97 -8.72
CA THR A 214 -10.79 -16.90 -10.19
C THR A 214 -10.69 -18.27 -10.87
N LYS A 215 -10.65 -19.38 -10.11
CA LYS A 215 -10.82 -20.73 -10.66
C LYS A 215 -12.28 -20.89 -11.10
N LYS A 216 -12.52 -20.71 -12.39
CA LYS A 216 -13.69 -21.24 -13.12
C LYS A 216 -13.21 -22.30 -14.08
#